data_AF-A0A1A6AG79-F1
#
_entry.id   AF-A0A1A6AG79-F1
#
_cell.length_a   1.000
_cell.length_b   1.000
_cell.length_c   1.000
_cell.angle_alpha   90.00
_cell.angle_beta   90.00
_cell.angle_gamma   90.00
#
_symmetry.space_group_name_H-M   'P 1'
#
loop_
_entity.id
_entity.type
_entity.pdbx_description
1 polymer ?
#
loop_
_entity_poly.entity_id
_entity_poly.type
_entity_poly.pdbx_seq_one_letter_code
_entity_poly.pdbx_strand_id
1 'polypeptide(L)'
;MNQSQRQTRHANATNLHRLFIQSMLSRRALKEDIALEMYKRAVGACRAVDDTFRPLHETTLRGFRTFLSDVSDLLHDLGMEVITGQEQTGKGKSWVVLRNIDPSEVAMQATDYTPLEIDYYRRVVKEIIESYPANSVSHGQALTVVSELEGHMTKHSGEALLNSFCSRGWLSKSKRGRYTLGVRAAIELEPYLKQQFEEYIQNCKHCKRLMLDGVCCTTDGCESHFHSYCYASLQKLPRPSCPGCKALFAENEPTPIGEKSVPKADDDFINLRTRKRARPSTQSQVNGKVNGKGKNRAAQNGDNGDTEDDDDDNDEDEDELEDEEGAIITRRNGSGRGSGFIERAGPSDWRVDSSSRPRRSQTQRRSYVPETQFDDDDDDEDDDDARQEEEEEEEPPKSRRRSRRYAE
;
A
#
# COMPACT_ATOMS: atom_id res chain seq x y z
N MET A 1 41.47 -18.25 29.36
CA MET A 1 41.53 -16.85 28.88
C MET A 1 41.97 -16.88 27.43
N ASN A 2 41.08 -16.53 26.51
CA ASN A 2 41.33 -15.91 25.20
C ASN A 2 39.99 -15.89 24.44
N GLN A 3 39.14 -14.94 24.81
CA GLN A 3 38.08 -14.50 23.92
C GLN A 3 38.75 -13.70 22.81
N SER A 4 38.74 -14.25 21.62
CA SER A 4 39.08 -13.56 20.38
C SER A 4 38.11 -12.39 20.24
N GLN A 5 38.59 -11.18 20.54
CA GLN A 5 37.90 -9.94 20.19
C GLN A 5 37.83 -9.89 18.66
N ARG A 6 36.67 -10.25 18.10
CA ARG A 6 36.30 -9.83 16.75
C ARG A 6 36.16 -8.31 16.81
N GLN A 7 37.23 -7.60 16.49
CA GLN A 7 37.17 -6.19 16.14
C GLN A 7 36.28 -6.07 14.90
N THR A 8 35.05 -5.63 15.08
CA THR A 8 34.20 -5.14 14.01
C THR A 8 34.94 -3.96 13.38
N ARG A 9 35.51 -4.16 12.18
CA ARG A 9 36.01 -3.05 11.37
C ARG A 9 34.80 -2.27 10.88
N HIS A 10 34.31 -1.33 11.69
CA HIS A 10 33.34 -0.36 11.20
C HIS A 10 34.04 0.44 10.09
N ALA A 11 33.45 0.46 8.90
CA ALA A 11 33.90 1.38 7.85
C ALA A 11 33.88 2.79 8.44
N ASN A 12 34.98 3.54 8.34
CA ASN A 12 34.97 4.91 8.84
C ASN A 12 33.96 5.74 8.04
N ALA A 13 32.94 6.27 8.70
CA ALA A 13 31.87 7.02 8.06
C ALA A 13 32.41 8.28 7.36
N THR A 14 32.38 8.28 6.03
CA THR A 14 32.74 9.44 5.20
C THR A 14 31.55 10.38 4.98
N ASN A 15 31.79 11.59 4.45
CA ASN A 15 30.73 12.52 4.06
C ASN A 15 29.76 11.92 3.02
N LEU A 16 30.25 11.01 2.15
CA LEU A 16 29.41 10.27 1.21
C LEU A 16 28.35 9.42 1.93
N HIS A 17 28.75 8.69 2.98
CA HIS A 17 27.81 7.91 3.80
C HIS A 17 26.78 8.82 4.46
N ARG A 18 27.23 9.93 5.07
CA ARG A 18 26.34 10.88 5.76
C ARG A 18 25.31 11.48 4.80
N LEU A 19 25.74 11.90 3.62
CA LEU A 19 24.86 12.49 2.60
C LEU A 19 23.83 11.49 2.08
N PHE A 20 24.26 10.24 1.84
CA PHE A 20 23.36 9.18 1.41
C PHE A 20 22.37 8.77 2.52
N ILE A 21 22.82 8.65 3.77
CA ILE A 21 21.94 8.36 4.91
C ILE A 21 20.91 9.48 5.11
N GLN A 22 21.30 10.75 5.01
CA GLN A 22 20.36 11.87 5.08
C GLN A 22 19.28 11.79 4.00
N SER A 23 19.69 11.41 2.78
CA SER A 23 18.77 11.14 1.67
C SER A 23 17.80 10.02 2.01
N MET A 24 18.29 8.90 2.53
CA MET A 24 17.46 7.77 2.96
C MET A 24 16.54 8.10 4.14
N LEU A 25 16.95 8.94 5.09
CA LEU A 25 16.09 9.36 6.20
C LEU A 25 14.91 10.22 5.73
N SER A 26 15.12 11.02 4.68
CA SER A 26 14.06 11.84 4.08
C SER A 26 13.05 11.02 3.28
N ARG A 27 13.51 10.02 2.50
CA ARG A 27 12.67 9.27 1.57
C ARG A 27 12.18 7.93 2.13
N ARG A 28 12.96 7.29 3.01
CA ARG A 28 12.75 5.97 3.64
C ARG A 28 12.73 4.77 2.68
N ALA A 29 12.16 4.90 1.50
CA ALA A 29 12.16 3.87 0.45
C ALA A 29 12.32 4.51 -0.93
N LEU A 30 13.04 3.85 -1.83
CA LEU A 30 13.32 4.32 -3.19
C LEU A 30 13.42 3.15 -4.17
N LYS A 31 13.03 3.35 -5.44
CA LYS A 31 13.40 2.42 -6.52
C LYS A 31 14.94 2.36 -6.63
N GLU A 32 15.50 1.18 -6.94
CA GLU A 32 16.95 0.92 -6.88
C GLU A 32 17.75 1.78 -7.87
N ASP A 33 17.18 2.06 -9.05
CA ASP A 33 17.74 2.95 -10.07
C ASP A 33 17.82 4.40 -9.58
N ILE A 34 16.77 4.90 -8.92
CA ILE A 34 16.75 6.22 -8.30
C ILE A 34 17.76 6.29 -7.16
N ALA A 35 17.83 5.27 -6.30
CA ALA A 35 18.78 5.22 -5.21
C ALA A 35 20.25 5.20 -5.73
N LEU A 36 20.51 4.48 -6.83
CA LEU A 36 21.79 4.50 -7.52
C LEU A 36 22.12 5.89 -8.09
N GLU A 37 21.13 6.59 -8.66
CA GLU A 37 21.31 7.95 -9.15
C GLU A 37 21.59 8.94 -8.01
N MET A 38 20.92 8.80 -6.86
CA MET A 38 21.23 9.57 -5.65
C MET A 38 22.65 9.31 -5.16
N TYR A 39 23.12 8.06 -5.20
CA TYR A 39 24.50 7.71 -4.87
C TYR A 39 25.50 8.42 -5.80
N LYS A 40 25.26 8.41 -7.12
CA LYS A 40 26.10 9.13 -8.10
C LYS A 40 26.17 10.62 -7.82
N ARG A 41 25.03 11.25 -7.52
CA ARG A 41 24.96 12.68 -7.16
C ARG A 41 25.68 12.97 -5.85
N ALA A 42 25.57 12.09 -4.87
CA ALA A 42 26.30 12.23 -3.61
C ALA A 42 27.82 12.16 -3.82
N VAL A 43 28.30 11.26 -4.69
CA VAL A 43 29.71 11.22 -5.11
C VAL A 43 30.11 12.53 -5.80
N GLY A 44 29.28 13.05 -6.70
CA GLY A 44 29.51 14.34 -7.36
C GLY A 44 29.61 15.51 -6.39
N ALA A 45 28.71 15.57 -5.39
CA ALA A 45 28.72 16.59 -4.36
C ALA A 45 29.97 16.52 -3.47
N CYS A 46 30.42 15.33 -3.09
CA CYS A 46 31.68 15.16 -2.37
C CYS A 46 32.88 15.65 -3.18
N ARG A 47 32.91 15.36 -4.50
CA ARG A 47 33.98 15.83 -5.39
C ARG A 47 33.98 17.35 -5.57
N ALA A 48 32.82 17.99 -5.61
CA ALA A 48 32.73 19.45 -5.71
C ALA A 48 33.29 20.18 -4.48
N VAL A 49 33.33 19.52 -3.31
CA VAL A 49 33.93 20.06 -2.09
C VAL A 49 35.41 19.66 -1.96
N ASP A 50 35.77 18.46 -2.43
CA ASP A 50 37.12 17.91 -2.40
C ASP A 50 37.42 17.15 -3.71
N ASP A 51 38.16 17.79 -4.62
CA ASP A 51 38.54 17.20 -5.93
C ASP A 51 39.40 15.93 -5.80
N THR A 52 40.04 15.72 -4.64
CA THR A 52 40.84 14.53 -4.35
C THR A 52 39.98 13.35 -3.87
N PHE A 53 38.72 13.60 -3.53
CA PHE A 53 37.80 12.57 -3.05
C PHE A 53 37.62 11.45 -4.08
N ARG A 54 37.84 10.20 -3.64
CA ARG A 54 37.57 8.99 -4.41
C ARG A 54 36.63 8.10 -3.61
N PRO A 55 35.46 7.73 -4.16
CA PRO A 55 34.58 6.78 -3.48
C PRO A 55 35.27 5.41 -3.42
N LEU A 56 35.05 4.68 -2.32
CA LEU A 56 35.56 3.32 -2.15
C LEU A 56 34.98 2.36 -3.20
N HIS A 57 33.71 2.58 -3.54
CA HIS A 57 32.97 1.76 -4.49
C HIS A 57 32.70 2.54 -5.77
N GLU A 58 32.66 1.82 -6.88
CA GLU A 58 32.33 2.39 -8.18
C GLU A 58 30.86 2.84 -8.25
N THR A 59 30.57 3.79 -9.13
CA THR A 59 29.21 4.26 -9.43
C THR A 59 28.41 3.30 -10.32
N THR A 60 28.75 2.01 -10.28
CA THR A 60 28.03 0.92 -10.94
C THR A 60 27.00 0.30 -9.99
N LEU A 61 26.03 -0.45 -10.51
CA LEU A 61 25.03 -1.11 -9.67
C LEU A 61 25.68 -2.06 -8.65
N ARG A 62 26.74 -2.78 -9.05
CA ARG A 62 27.49 -3.68 -8.16
C ARG A 62 28.19 -2.90 -7.06
N GLY A 63 28.92 -1.83 -7.40
CA GLY A 63 29.60 -0.99 -6.41
C GLY A 63 28.62 -0.33 -5.45
N PHE A 64 27.47 0.13 -5.95
CA PHE A 64 26.40 0.68 -5.13
C PHE A 64 25.83 -0.33 -4.13
N ARG A 65 25.56 -1.58 -4.54
CA ARG A 65 25.10 -2.62 -3.61
C ARG A 65 26.12 -2.93 -2.51
N THR A 66 27.42 -2.88 -2.82
CA THR A 66 28.46 -3.01 -1.80
C THR A 66 28.47 -1.80 -0.86
N PHE A 67 28.32 -0.58 -1.39
CA PHE A 67 28.17 0.63 -0.57
C PHE A 67 26.95 0.57 0.37
N LEU A 68 25.83 -0.01 -0.07
CA LEU A 68 24.66 -0.20 0.81
C LEU A 68 24.98 -1.10 2.01
N SER A 69 25.85 -2.11 1.84
CA SER A 69 26.33 -2.95 2.94
C SER A 69 27.11 -2.11 3.95
N ASP A 70 28.02 -1.25 3.49
CA ASP A 70 28.79 -0.35 4.39
C ASP A 70 27.87 0.60 5.15
N VAL A 71 26.83 1.15 4.48
CA VAL A 71 25.82 1.99 5.12
C VAL A 71 25.03 1.21 6.17
N SER A 72 24.65 -0.04 5.87
CA SER A 72 23.93 -0.89 6.81
C SER A 72 24.78 -1.20 8.05
N ASP A 73 26.07 -1.51 7.87
CA ASP A 73 27.01 -1.77 8.97
C ASP A 73 27.20 -0.54 9.87
N LEU A 74 27.16 0.67 9.29
CA LEU A 74 27.22 1.93 10.04
C LEU A 74 25.94 2.20 10.85
N LEU A 75 24.80 1.74 10.36
CA LEU A 75 23.49 1.97 10.99
C LEU A 75 23.10 0.87 11.99
N HIS A 76 23.79 -0.26 11.97
CA HIS A 76 23.46 -1.44 12.78
C HIS A 76 23.39 -1.13 14.28
N ASP A 77 24.35 -0.37 14.81
CA ASP A 77 24.38 0.02 16.23
C ASP A 77 23.23 0.95 16.64
N LEU A 78 22.56 1.57 15.65
CA LEU A 78 21.36 2.41 15.83
C LEU A 78 20.06 1.61 15.63
N GLY A 79 20.15 0.29 15.46
CA GLY A 79 19.00 -0.55 15.18
C GLY A 79 18.37 -0.28 13.81
N MET A 80 19.12 0.23 12.84
CA MET A 80 18.63 0.47 11.47
C MET A 80 19.50 -0.26 10.45
N GLU A 81 18.90 -0.62 9.31
CA GLU A 81 19.61 -1.17 8.15
C GLU A 81 19.06 -0.61 6.85
N VAL A 82 19.88 -0.67 5.81
CA VAL A 82 19.42 -0.44 4.44
C VAL A 82 19.37 -1.77 3.72
N ILE A 83 18.18 -2.17 3.29
CA ILE A 83 17.93 -3.45 2.64
C ILE A 83 17.36 -3.24 1.24
N THR A 84 17.71 -4.15 0.33
CA THR A 84 17.08 -4.24 -0.99
C THR A 84 15.90 -5.22 -0.95
N GLY A 85 14.75 -4.81 -1.45
CA GLY A 85 13.59 -5.67 -1.64
C GLY A 85 12.98 -5.50 -3.03
N GLN A 86 11.86 -6.18 -3.27
CA GLN A 86 11.08 -6.04 -4.50
C GLN A 86 9.66 -5.65 -4.13
N GLU A 87 9.05 -4.79 -4.95
CA GLU A 87 7.61 -4.55 -4.85
C GLU A 87 6.83 -5.85 -5.10
N GLN A 88 5.65 -5.95 -4.47
CA GLN A 88 4.84 -7.16 -4.54
C GLN A 88 4.06 -7.26 -5.86
N THR A 89 3.67 -6.13 -6.43
CA THR A 89 2.85 -6.02 -7.63
C THR A 89 3.70 -5.92 -8.91
N GLY A 90 3.10 -6.22 -10.07
CA GLY A 90 3.73 -5.99 -11.37
C GLY A 90 4.99 -6.82 -11.64
N LYS A 91 6.04 -6.18 -12.17
CA LYS A 91 7.29 -6.83 -12.61
C LYS A 91 8.29 -7.06 -11.46
N GLY A 92 7.96 -6.69 -10.23
CA GLY A 92 8.85 -6.85 -9.07
C GLY A 92 10.08 -5.96 -9.16
N LYS A 93 9.91 -4.66 -9.50
CA LYS A 93 11.00 -3.67 -9.54
C LYS A 93 11.72 -3.66 -8.18
N SER A 94 13.04 -3.47 -8.22
CA SER A 94 13.89 -3.45 -7.03
C SER A 94 13.75 -2.13 -6.28
N TRP A 95 13.72 -2.21 -4.95
CA TRP A 95 13.65 -1.08 -4.04
C TRP A 95 14.76 -1.15 -3.00
N VAL A 96 15.21 0.02 -2.54
CA VAL A 96 16.11 0.21 -1.40
C VAL A 96 15.29 0.83 -0.26
N VAL A 97 15.27 0.17 0.89
CA VAL A 97 14.46 0.57 2.05
C VAL A 97 15.34 0.73 3.27
N LEU A 98 15.20 1.87 3.96
CA LEU A 98 15.75 2.09 5.30
C LEU A 98 14.79 1.49 6.32
N ARG A 99 15.17 0.34 6.87
CA ARG A 99 14.37 -0.46 7.79
C ARG A 99 14.83 -0.23 9.23
N ASN A 100 13.86 -0.12 10.13
CA ASN A 100 14.12 -0.18 11.56
C ASN A 100 14.07 -1.65 12.03
N ILE A 101 15.11 -2.06 12.75
CA ILE A 101 15.31 -3.42 13.29
C ILE A 101 14.96 -3.45 14.78
N ASP A 102 15.02 -2.31 15.47
CA ASP A 102 14.74 -2.23 16.90
C ASP A 102 13.23 -2.03 17.16
N PRO A 103 12.57 -2.97 17.86
CA PRO A 103 11.17 -2.84 18.27
C PRO A 103 10.99 -1.97 19.54
N SER A 104 12.02 -1.28 20.03
CA SER A 104 11.96 -0.51 21.28
C SER A 104 10.89 0.60 21.29
N GLU A 105 10.44 0.96 22.48
CA GLU A 105 9.49 2.06 22.69
C GLU A 105 10.03 3.41 22.16
N VAL A 106 11.36 3.60 22.18
CA VAL A 106 12.04 4.76 21.59
C VAL A 106 11.87 4.79 20.06
N ALA A 107 11.96 3.64 19.40
CA ALA A 107 11.68 3.50 17.97
C ALA A 107 10.21 3.84 17.62
N MET A 108 9.27 3.58 18.53
CA MET A 108 7.85 3.93 18.35
C MET A 108 7.57 5.41 18.54
N GLN A 109 8.24 6.06 19.50
CA GLN A 109 8.14 7.50 19.72
C GLN A 109 8.70 8.32 18.55
N ALA A 110 9.53 7.71 17.70
CA ALA A 110 10.05 8.31 16.48
C ALA A 110 9.05 8.29 15.30
N THR A 111 7.85 7.70 15.47
CA THR A 111 6.83 7.71 14.43
C THR A 111 6.14 9.09 14.36
N ASP A 112 5.82 9.55 13.14
CA ASP A 112 5.08 10.81 12.94
C ASP A 112 3.55 10.65 13.13
N TYR A 113 3.12 9.52 13.71
CA TYR A 113 1.71 9.15 13.86
C TYR A 113 1.33 9.06 15.33
N THR A 114 0.13 9.50 15.67
CA THR A 114 -0.42 9.36 17.02
C THR A 114 -0.78 7.90 17.31
N PRO A 115 -0.91 7.50 18.59
CA PRO A 115 -1.31 6.13 18.92
C PRO A 115 -2.63 5.69 18.26
N LEU A 116 -3.61 6.59 18.15
CA LEU A 116 -4.89 6.30 17.49
C LEU A 116 -4.72 6.09 15.97
N GLU A 117 -3.84 6.86 15.32
CA GLU A 117 -3.52 6.69 13.89
C GLU A 117 -2.77 5.37 13.64
N ILE A 118 -1.91 4.96 14.57
CA ILE A 118 -1.23 3.67 14.53
C ILE A 118 -2.22 2.53 14.71
N ASP A 119 -3.19 2.64 15.64
CA ASP A 119 -4.24 1.63 15.80
C ASP A 119 -5.09 1.49 14.53
N TYR A 120 -5.47 2.62 13.91
CA TYR A 120 -6.14 2.62 12.61
C TYR A 120 -5.35 1.88 11.54
N TYR A 121 -4.06 2.19 11.40
CA TYR A 121 -3.19 1.48 10.46
C TYR A 121 -3.15 -0.03 10.74
N ARG A 122 -2.96 -0.44 12.00
CA ARG A 122 -2.89 -1.85 12.39
C ARG A 122 -4.16 -2.61 12.01
N ARG A 123 -5.33 -2.02 12.23
CA ARG A 123 -6.62 -2.63 11.84
C ARG A 123 -6.77 -2.72 10.32
N VAL A 124 -6.38 -1.69 9.58
CA VAL A 124 -6.36 -1.76 8.10
C VAL A 124 -5.40 -2.84 7.62
N VAL A 125 -4.21 -2.97 8.21
CA VAL A 125 -3.26 -4.07 7.88
C VAL A 125 -3.88 -5.43 8.17
N LYS A 126 -4.54 -5.59 9.32
CA LYS A 126 -5.25 -6.83 9.66
C LYS A 126 -6.28 -7.19 8.59
N GLU A 127 -7.17 -6.26 8.25
CA GLU A 127 -8.20 -6.49 7.21
C GLU A 127 -7.59 -6.83 5.84
N ILE A 128 -6.46 -6.21 5.49
CA ILE A 128 -5.71 -6.53 4.27
C ILE A 128 -5.22 -7.98 4.31
N ILE A 129 -4.54 -8.40 5.37
CA ILE A 129 -3.93 -9.74 5.45
C ILE A 129 -4.99 -10.85 5.58
N GLU A 130 -6.03 -10.62 6.39
CA GLU A 130 -7.13 -11.59 6.58
C GLU A 130 -8.02 -11.72 5.34
N SER A 131 -7.95 -10.78 4.39
CA SER A 131 -8.69 -10.84 3.11
C SER A 131 -8.14 -11.85 2.10
N TYR A 132 -7.14 -12.67 2.46
CA TYR A 132 -6.59 -13.72 1.59
C TYR A 132 -7.71 -14.52 0.88
N PRO A 133 -7.64 -14.73 -0.44
CA PRO A 133 -6.49 -14.48 -1.33
C PRO A 133 -6.38 -13.05 -1.88
N ALA A 134 -7.31 -12.14 -1.55
CA ALA A 134 -7.33 -10.79 -2.10
C ALA A 134 -6.17 -9.91 -1.63
N ASN A 135 -5.67 -10.13 -0.40
CA ASN A 135 -4.61 -9.35 0.24
C ASN A 135 -4.74 -7.84 0.02
N SER A 136 -5.98 -7.36 -0.01
CA SER A 136 -6.35 -5.99 -0.35
C SER A 136 -7.78 -5.70 0.07
N VAL A 137 -8.03 -4.45 0.45
CA VAL A 137 -9.36 -3.97 0.87
C VAL A 137 -9.81 -2.80 0.01
N SER A 138 -11.11 -2.71 -0.27
CA SER A 138 -11.68 -1.55 -0.95
C SER A 138 -11.60 -0.29 -0.08
N HIS A 139 -11.68 0.89 -0.71
CA HIS A 139 -11.73 2.16 0.01
C HIS A 139 -12.88 2.23 1.04
N GLY A 140 -14.07 1.71 0.70
CA GLY A 140 -15.19 1.67 1.64
C GLY A 140 -14.95 0.77 2.86
N GLN A 141 -14.29 -0.38 2.66
CA GLN A 141 -13.90 -1.26 3.77
C GLN A 141 -12.89 -0.57 4.69
N ALA A 142 -11.85 0.06 4.12
CA ALA A 142 -10.85 0.79 4.89
C ALA A 142 -11.44 1.95 5.71
N LEU A 143 -12.47 2.65 5.20
CA LEU A 143 -13.17 3.70 5.96
C LEU A 143 -14.13 3.18 7.02
N THR A 144 -14.57 1.93 6.92
CA THR A 144 -15.45 1.32 7.93
C THR A 144 -14.67 0.98 9.21
N VAL A 145 -13.38 0.65 9.07
CA VAL A 145 -12.46 0.38 10.20
C VAL A 145 -12.41 1.54 11.20
N VAL A 146 -12.63 2.78 10.77
CA VAL A 146 -12.67 3.97 11.64
C VAL A 146 -13.69 3.81 12.77
N SER A 147 -14.81 3.13 12.52
CA SER A 147 -15.86 2.91 13.52
C SER A 147 -15.51 1.90 14.61
N GLU A 148 -14.42 1.16 14.45
CA GLU A 148 -13.97 0.14 15.40
C GLU A 148 -12.92 0.66 16.40
N LEU A 149 -12.47 1.90 16.22
CA LEU A 149 -11.41 2.50 17.02
C LEU A 149 -11.92 2.91 18.40
N GLU A 150 -11.08 2.67 19.42
CA GLU A 150 -11.29 3.19 20.77
C GLU A 150 -10.81 4.65 20.83
N GLY A 151 -11.52 5.55 20.14
CA GLY A 151 -11.21 6.98 20.06
C GLY A 151 -12.02 7.70 18.98
N HIS A 152 -12.06 9.03 19.03
CA HIS A 152 -12.79 9.80 18.02
C HIS A 152 -11.92 10.09 16.79
N MET A 153 -12.21 9.39 15.70
CA MET A 153 -11.68 9.67 14.38
C MET A 153 -12.86 9.78 13.39
N THR A 154 -12.91 10.84 12.59
CA THR A 154 -13.92 10.98 11.54
C THR A 154 -13.50 10.21 10.29
N LYS A 155 -14.46 9.81 9.44
CA LYS A 155 -14.16 9.16 8.15
C LYS A 155 -13.26 10.02 7.26
N HIS A 156 -13.47 11.34 7.27
CA HIS A 156 -12.62 12.29 6.54
C HIS A 156 -11.16 12.28 7.04
N SER A 157 -10.96 12.24 8.37
CA SER A 157 -9.62 12.09 8.96
C SER A 157 -9.00 10.75 8.59
N GLY A 158 -9.77 9.66 8.63
CA GLY A 158 -9.33 8.33 8.17
C GLY A 158 -8.90 8.31 6.70
N GLU A 159 -9.65 8.97 5.82
CA GLU A 159 -9.28 9.12 4.41
C GLU A 159 -7.96 9.89 4.23
N ALA A 160 -7.80 11.01 4.93
CA ALA A 160 -6.54 11.77 4.92
C ALA A 160 -5.35 10.91 5.41
N LEU A 161 -5.58 10.03 6.39
CA LEU A 161 -4.57 9.09 6.87
C LEU A 161 -4.24 8.01 5.85
N LEU A 162 -5.23 7.41 5.17
CA LEU A 162 -4.98 6.46 4.09
C LEU A 162 -4.09 7.07 2.99
N ASN A 163 -4.37 8.32 2.59
CA ASN A 163 -3.52 9.04 1.64
C ASN A 163 -2.11 9.29 2.19
N SER A 164 -2.01 9.64 3.49
CA SER A 164 -0.72 9.79 4.18
C SER A 164 0.08 8.48 4.27
N PHE A 165 -0.58 7.34 4.46
CA PHE A 165 0.08 6.03 4.45
C PHE A 165 0.59 5.67 3.05
N CYS A 166 -0.20 5.96 2.01
CA CYS A 166 0.22 5.74 0.63
C CYS A 166 1.45 6.58 0.25
N SER A 167 1.44 7.87 0.57
CA SER A 167 2.55 8.78 0.26
C SER A 167 3.83 8.51 1.05
N ARG A 168 3.79 7.60 2.01
CA ARG A 168 4.94 7.24 2.87
C ARG A 168 5.36 5.78 2.70
N GLY A 169 4.78 5.11 1.71
CA GLY A 169 5.06 3.72 1.34
C GLY A 169 4.52 2.68 2.31
N TRP A 170 3.66 3.06 3.25
CA TRP A 170 3.03 2.13 4.18
C TRP A 170 1.90 1.34 3.53
N LEU A 171 1.09 2.00 2.72
CA LEU A 171 0.08 1.38 1.87
C LEU A 171 0.42 1.63 0.40
N SER A 172 -0.13 0.80 -0.48
CA SER A 172 -0.28 1.09 -1.89
C SER A 172 -1.76 1.08 -2.21
N LYS A 173 -2.22 2.07 -2.96
CA LYS A 173 -3.58 2.04 -3.53
C LYS A 173 -3.45 1.47 -4.96
N SER A 174 -4.49 0.84 -5.49
CA SER A 174 -4.58 0.40 -6.90
C SER A 174 -5.44 1.37 -7.74
N LYS A 175 -5.37 1.25 -9.08
CA LYS A 175 -6.26 2.00 -10.00
C LYS A 175 -7.76 1.71 -9.72
N ARG A 176 -8.10 0.53 -9.18
CA ARG A 176 -9.46 0.17 -8.73
C ARG A 176 -9.83 0.74 -7.35
N GLY A 177 -8.93 1.51 -6.72
CA GLY A 177 -9.17 2.12 -5.42
C GLY A 177 -9.08 1.16 -4.23
N ARG A 178 -8.39 0.03 -4.40
CA ARG A 178 -8.13 -0.93 -3.32
C ARG A 178 -6.78 -0.64 -2.66
N TYR A 179 -6.67 -0.90 -1.37
CA TYR A 179 -5.45 -0.73 -0.59
C TYR A 179 -4.81 -2.08 -0.30
N THR A 180 -3.50 -2.19 -0.48
CA THR A 180 -2.64 -3.30 -0.02
C THR A 180 -1.42 -2.73 0.71
N LEU A 181 -0.54 -3.58 1.25
CA LEU A 181 0.69 -3.10 1.88
C LEU A 181 1.63 -2.48 0.83
N GLY A 182 2.18 -1.31 1.17
CA GLY A 182 3.22 -0.70 0.36
C GLY A 182 4.54 -1.47 0.48
N VAL A 183 5.44 -1.27 -0.49
CA VAL A 183 6.75 -1.96 -0.54
C VAL A 183 7.56 -1.76 0.74
N ARG A 184 7.53 -0.56 1.33
CA ARG A 184 8.21 -0.28 2.59
C ARG A 184 7.61 -1.09 3.73
N ALA A 185 6.28 -1.09 3.86
CA ALA A 185 5.59 -1.87 4.90
C ALA A 185 5.88 -3.37 4.78
N ALA A 186 5.79 -3.92 3.57
CA ALA A 186 6.00 -5.35 3.33
C ALA A 186 7.41 -5.80 3.75
N ILE A 187 8.43 -4.95 3.53
CA ILE A 187 9.83 -5.24 3.88
C ILE A 187 10.11 -4.95 5.36
N GLU A 188 9.69 -3.77 5.85
CA GLU A 188 9.98 -3.32 7.22
C GLU A 188 9.25 -4.19 8.25
N LEU A 189 7.98 -4.50 8.00
CA LEU A 189 7.09 -5.21 8.91
C LEU A 189 7.06 -6.74 8.69
N GLU A 190 7.87 -7.30 7.78
CA GLU A 190 7.86 -8.75 7.50
C GLU A 190 7.91 -9.64 8.76
N PRO A 191 8.78 -9.38 9.77
CA PRO A 191 8.79 -10.21 10.97
C PRO A 191 7.51 -10.11 11.78
N TYR A 192 6.96 -8.90 11.90
CA TYR A 192 5.71 -8.65 12.60
C TYR A 192 4.56 -9.38 11.92
N LEU A 193 4.46 -9.29 10.59
CA LEU A 193 3.42 -9.94 9.81
C LEU A 193 3.46 -11.46 9.96
N LYS A 194 4.66 -12.04 9.87
CA LYS A 194 4.86 -13.49 10.06
C LYS A 194 4.51 -13.97 11.45
N GLN A 195 4.75 -13.15 12.48
CA GLN A 195 4.43 -13.49 13.85
C GLN A 195 2.93 -13.36 14.15
N GLN A 196 2.29 -12.31 13.63
CA GLN A 196 0.92 -11.96 14.01
C GLN A 196 -0.14 -12.65 13.14
N PHE A 197 0.19 -12.99 11.90
CA PHE A 197 -0.76 -13.49 10.90
C PHE A 197 -0.24 -14.76 10.21
N GLU A 198 0.44 -15.63 10.96
CA GLU A 198 1.11 -16.82 10.42
C GLU A 198 0.18 -17.67 9.53
N GLU A 199 -1.10 -17.78 9.89
CA GLU A 199 -2.08 -18.57 9.16
C GLU A 199 -2.53 -17.96 7.81
N TYR A 200 -2.33 -16.66 7.60
CA TYR A 200 -2.70 -15.95 6.37
C TYR A 200 -1.51 -15.66 5.46
N ILE A 201 -0.30 -15.58 6.04
CA ILE A 201 0.92 -15.21 5.32
C ILE A 201 1.43 -16.35 4.44
N GLN A 202 1.61 -16.06 3.15
CA GLN A 202 2.20 -16.98 2.19
C GLN A 202 3.63 -16.59 1.85
N ASN A 203 4.50 -17.58 1.69
CA ASN A 203 5.85 -17.39 1.21
C ASN A 203 6.01 -17.96 -0.19
N CYS A 204 6.67 -17.23 -1.07
CA CYS A 204 6.97 -17.69 -2.41
C CYS A 204 7.83 -18.96 -2.39
N LYS A 205 7.39 -20.03 -3.05
CA LYS A 205 8.14 -21.27 -3.13
C LYS A 205 9.45 -21.12 -3.90
N HIS A 206 9.56 -20.11 -4.77
CA HIS A 206 10.77 -19.81 -5.53
C HIS A 206 11.79 -18.97 -4.73
N CYS A 207 11.44 -17.75 -4.32
CA CYS A 207 12.38 -16.83 -3.65
C CYS A 207 12.37 -16.92 -2.11
N LYS A 208 11.43 -17.67 -1.51
CA LYS A 208 11.24 -17.86 -0.06
C LYS A 208 10.87 -16.60 0.74
N ARG A 209 10.48 -15.52 0.06
CA ARG A 209 10.07 -14.26 0.69
C ARG A 209 8.56 -14.18 0.85
N LEU A 210 8.11 -13.33 1.78
CA LEU A 210 6.72 -12.93 1.97
C LEU A 210 6.08 -12.54 0.62
N MET A 211 4.84 -12.96 0.41
CA MET A 211 4.06 -12.69 -0.79
C MET A 211 2.66 -12.21 -0.46
N LEU A 212 2.26 -11.12 -1.11
CA LEU A 212 0.91 -10.58 -1.06
C LEU A 212 0.20 -10.59 -2.41
N ASP A 213 0.95 -10.63 -3.52
CA ASP A 213 0.45 -10.67 -4.90
C ASP A 213 1.21 -11.74 -5.69
N GLY A 214 0.51 -12.47 -6.55
CA GLY A 214 1.10 -13.58 -7.30
C GLY A 214 0.09 -14.60 -7.78
N VAL A 215 0.49 -15.87 -7.72
CA VAL A 215 -0.34 -17.02 -8.10
C VAL A 215 -0.14 -18.19 -7.14
N CYS A 216 -1.17 -19.02 -6.95
CA CYS A 216 -1.08 -20.32 -6.27
C CYS A 216 -1.31 -21.48 -7.24
N CYS A 217 -0.60 -22.57 -7.00
CA CYS A 217 -0.77 -23.82 -7.73
C CYS A 217 -2.15 -24.41 -7.47
N THR A 218 -2.81 -24.89 -8.53
CA THR A 218 -4.15 -25.48 -8.48
C THR A 218 -4.15 -27.01 -8.42
N THR A 219 -2.96 -27.64 -8.45
CA THR A 219 -2.84 -29.09 -8.28
C THR A 219 -3.32 -29.50 -6.90
N ASP A 220 -4.16 -30.54 -6.84
CA ASP A 220 -4.72 -31.06 -5.60
C ASP A 220 -3.63 -31.37 -4.56
N GLY A 221 -3.84 -30.88 -3.33
CA GLY A 221 -2.89 -30.99 -2.22
C GLY A 221 -1.61 -30.12 -2.32
N CYS A 222 -1.49 -29.22 -3.30
CA CYS A 222 -0.31 -28.36 -3.44
C CYS A 222 -0.53 -26.93 -2.91
N GLU A 223 0.17 -26.59 -1.82
CA GLU A 223 0.16 -25.24 -1.22
C GLU A 223 1.32 -24.38 -1.73
N SER A 224 1.65 -24.46 -3.02
CA SER A 224 2.77 -23.69 -3.57
C SER A 224 2.30 -22.37 -4.15
N HIS A 225 2.83 -21.29 -3.59
CA HIS A 225 2.57 -19.93 -4.02
C HIS A 225 3.80 -19.36 -4.72
N PHE A 226 3.60 -18.43 -5.65
CA PHE A 226 4.67 -17.73 -6.36
C PHE A 226 4.33 -16.25 -6.54
N HIS A 227 5.27 -15.34 -6.29
CA HIS A 227 5.13 -13.96 -6.78
C HIS A 227 4.94 -13.95 -8.29
N SER A 228 4.23 -12.95 -8.81
CA SER A 228 3.99 -12.76 -10.25
C SER A 228 5.29 -12.84 -11.08
N TYR A 229 6.33 -12.12 -10.66
CA TYR A 229 7.63 -12.12 -11.35
C TYR A 229 8.42 -13.45 -11.17
N CYS A 230 8.23 -14.16 -10.06
CA CYS A 230 8.84 -15.48 -9.86
C CYS A 230 8.18 -16.52 -10.77
N TYR A 231 6.85 -16.48 -10.89
CA TYR A 231 6.09 -17.33 -11.79
C TYR A 231 6.47 -17.08 -13.25
N ALA A 232 6.55 -15.81 -13.68
CA ALA A 232 7.02 -15.45 -15.01
C ALA A 232 8.44 -15.97 -15.31
N SER A 233 9.33 -15.99 -14.31
CA SER A 233 10.65 -16.60 -14.45
C SER A 233 10.60 -18.12 -14.62
N LEU A 234 9.68 -18.81 -13.94
CA LEU A 234 9.49 -20.27 -14.07
C LEU A 234 8.87 -20.63 -15.42
N GLN A 235 8.00 -19.78 -15.97
CA GLN A 235 7.41 -19.98 -17.30
C GLN A 235 8.42 -19.93 -18.44
N LYS A 236 9.57 -19.30 -18.25
CA LYS A 236 10.67 -19.26 -19.25
C LYS A 236 11.50 -20.55 -19.32
N LEU A 237 11.27 -21.50 -18.41
CA LEU A 237 11.97 -22.79 -18.43
C LEU A 237 11.46 -23.67 -19.58
N PRO A 238 12.29 -24.56 -20.15
CA PRO A 238 11.86 -25.45 -21.23
C PRO A 238 10.65 -26.33 -20.89
N ARG A 239 10.45 -26.65 -19.61
CA ARG A 239 9.30 -27.39 -19.08
C ARG A 239 8.77 -26.69 -17.83
N PRO A 240 7.86 -25.70 -17.97
CA PRO A 240 7.31 -24.96 -16.84
C PRO A 240 6.49 -25.87 -15.92
N SER A 241 7.00 -26.10 -14.71
CA SER A 241 6.35 -26.94 -13.71
C SER A 241 6.48 -26.37 -12.32
N CYS A 242 5.50 -26.66 -11.47
CA CYS A 242 5.51 -26.28 -10.07
C CYS A 242 6.70 -26.93 -9.33
N PRO A 243 7.61 -26.16 -8.70
CA PRO A 243 8.69 -26.72 -7.89
C PRO A 243 8.23 -27.53 -6.67
N GLY A 244 6.97 -27.39 -6.25
CA GLY A 244 6.36 -28.15 -5.14
C GLY A 244 5.88 -29.53 -5.56
N CYS A 245 4.87 -29.60 -6.44
CA CYS A 245 4.24 -30.86 -6.86
C CYS A 245 4.77 -31.43 -8.19
N LYS A 246 5.60 -30.68 -8.92
CA LYS A 246 6.14 -31.01 -10.26
C LYS A 246 5.11 -31.12 -11.38
N ALA A 247 3.84 -30.78 -11.11
CA ALA A 247 2.81 -30.68 -12.14
C ALA A 247 3.16 -29.57 -13.14
N LEU A 248 2.79 -29.78 -14.41
CA LEU A 248 2.95 -28.78 -15.46
C LEU A 248 1.96 -27.64 -15.26
N PHE A 249 2.45 -26.39 -15.35
CA PHE A 249 1.57 -25.22 -15.25
C PHE A 249 0.59 -25.11 -16.43
N ALA A 250 0.95 -25.68 -17.59
CA ALA A 250 0.07 -25.71 -18.76
C ALA A 250 -1.15 -26.64 -18.60
N GLU A 251 -1.04 -27.66 -17.73
CA GLU A 251 -2.16 -28.59 -17.46
C GLU A 251 -3.03 -28.10 -16.31
N ASN A 252 -2.44 -27.35 -15.37
CA ASN A 252 -3.11 -26.80 -14.19
C ASN A 252 -2.73 -25.34 -14.06
N GLU A 253 -3.52 -24.48 -14.70
CA GLU A 253 -3.29 -23.03 -14.67
C GLU A 253 -3.37 -22.52 -13.22
N PRO A 254 -2.36 -21.79 -12.73
CA PRO A 254 -2.37 -21.22 -11.38
C PRO A 254 -3.48 -20.18 -11.18
N THR A 255 -4.07 -20.14 -10.00
CA THR A 255 -5.06 -19.12 -9.63
C THR A 255 -4.38 -17.85 -9.12
N PRO A 256 -4.89 -16.66 -9.44
CA PRO A 256 -4.31 -15.40 -9.00
C PRO A 256 -4.47 -15.16 -7.49
N ILE A 257 -3.50 -14.43 -6.92
CA ILE A 257 -3.47 -13.91 -5.55
C ILE A 257 -3.26 -12.40 -5.62
N GLY A 258 -3.82 -11.68 -4.66
CA GLY A 258 -3.80 -10.22 -4.61
C GLY A 258 -5.08 -9.66 -5.23
N GLU A 259 -5.04 -8.40 -5.64
CA GLU A 259 -6.21 -7.73 -6.23
C GLU A 259 -6.79 -8.47 -7.45
N LYS A 260 -5.94 -9.18 -8.20
CA LYS A 260 -6.34 -10.00 -9.36
C LYS A 260 -7.25 -11.17 -8.99
N SER A 261 -7.27 -11.60 -7.73
CA SER A 261 -8.20 -12.63 -7.26
C SER A 261 -9.61 -12.10 -7.00
N VAL A 262 -9.82 -10.79 -7.02
CA VAL A 262 -11.12 -10.14 -6.77
C VAL A 262 -11.77 -9.75 -8.09
N PRO A 263 -12.95 -10.29 -8.44
CA PRO A 263 -13.71 -9.86 -9.62
C PRO A 263 -14.00 -8.35 -9.60
N LYS A 264 -13.91 -7.68 -10.76
CA LYS A 264 -14.21 -6.23 -10.87
C LYS A 264 -15.64 -5.89 -10.43
N ALA A 265 -16.59 -6.80 -10.67
CA ALA A 265 -17.99 -6.61 -10.28
C ALA A 265 -18.16 -6.42 -8.75
N ASP A 266 -17.31 -7.02 -7.94
CA ASP A 266 -17.42 -6.95 -6.47
C ASP A 266 -17.06 -5.56 -5.92
N ASP A 267 -16.31 -4.76 -6.67
CA ASP A 267 -16.04 -3.36 -6.31
C ASP A 267 -17.30 -2.48 -6.50
N ASP A 268 -18.14 -2.77 -7.50
CA ASP A 268 -19.35 -2.00 -7.82
C ASP A 268 -20.53 -2.29 -6.89
N PHE A 269 -20.65 -3.53 -6.41
CA PHE A 269 -21.78 -3.95 -5.54
C PHE A 269 -21.81 -3.20 -4.19
N ILE A 270 -20.68 -2.71 -3.69
CA ILE A 270 -20.61 -1.93 -2.44
C ILE A 270 -21.18 -0.52 -2.64
N ASN A 271 -20.93 0.12 -3.80
CA ASN A 271 -21.49 1.43 -4.15
C ASN A 271 -23.03 1.39 -4.26
N LEU A 272 -23.60 0.26 -4.71
CA LEU A 272 -25.05 0.06 -4.80
C LEU A 272 -25.74 -0.10 -3.43
N ARG A 273 -25.09 -0.70 -2.43
CA ARG A 273 -25.66 -0.80 -1.06
C ARG A 273 -25.74 0.56 -0.36
N THR A 274 -24.78 1.44 -0.61
CA THR A 274 -24.79 2.82 -0.10
C THR A 274 -25.92 3.63 -0.75
N ARG A 275 -26.17 3.44 -2.06
CA ARG A 275 -27.32 4.04 -2.76
C ARG A 275 -28.67 3.47 -2.30
N LYS A 276 -28.75 2.18 -1.95
CA LYS A 276 -30.00 1.55 -1.47
C LYS A 276 -30.41 1.96 -0.04
N ARG A 277 -29.55 2.67 0.69
CA ARG A 277 -29.87 3.30 1.99
C ARG A 277 -30.43 4.72 1.87
N ALA A 278 -30.39 5.33 0.68
CA ALA A 278 -31.23 6.47 0.37
C ALA A 278 -32.67 5.95 0.22
N ARG A 279 -33.55 6.34 1.14
CA ARG A 279 -34.92 5.84 1.30
C ARG A 279 -35.69 5.81 -0.04
N PRO A 280 -36.46 4.74 -0.34
CA PRO A 280 -37.50 4.83 -1.35
C PRO A 280 -38.62 5.74 -0.85
N SER A 281 -38.96 6.77 -1.61
CA SER A 281 -40.20 7.52 -1.44
C SER A 281 -41.39 6.58 -1.54
N THR A 282 -42.29 6.68 -0.58
CA THR A 282 -43.57 5.97 -0.45
C THR A 282 -44.36 5.91 -1.76
N GLN A 283 -44.65 4.71 -2.25
CA GLN A 283 -45.78 4.47 -3.14
C GLN A 283 -46.63 3.33 -2.56
N SER A 284 -47.75 3.72 -1.95
CA SER A 284 -48.76 2.83 -1.40
C SER A 284 -49.50 2.09 -2.51
N GLN A 285 -49.67 0.79 -2.30
CA GLN A 285 -50.64 -0.05 -3.03
C GLN A 285 -52.07 0.42 -2.76
N VAL A 286 -52.89 0.54 -3.80
CA VAL A 286 -54.31 0.12 -3.75
C VAL A 286 -54.70 -0.48 -5.10
N ASN A 287 -55.19 -1.71 -5.07
CA ASN A 287 -55.83 -2.41 -6.18
C ASN A 287 -57.35 -2.30 -5.99
N GLY A 288 -58.11 -1.86 -7.00
CA GLY A 288 -59.57 -1.76 -6.89
C GLY A 288 -60.28 -1.31 -8.17
N LYS A 289 -60.83 -2.28 -8.91
CA LYS A 289 -61.76 -2.13 -10.05
C LYS A 289 -62.93 -1.18 -9.74
N VAL A 290 -63.20 -0.21 -10.62
CA VAL A 290 -64.57 0.30 -10.86
C VAL A 290 -64.75 0.64 -12.34
N ASN A 291 -65.81 0.07 -12.92
CA ASN A 291 -66.36 0.33 -14.26
C ASN A 291 -67.36 1.49 -14.15
N GLY A 292 -67.39 2.48 -15.06
CA GLY A 292 -68.52 3.41 -15.11
C GLY A 292 -68.34 4.72 -15.87
N LYS A 293 -68.90 4.76 -17.08
CA LYS A 293 -69.24 5.90 -17.94
C LYS A 293 -69.64 7.21 -17.21
N GLY A 294 -69.28 8.36 -17.80
CA GLY A 294 -70.25 9.46 -17.94
C GLY A 294 -69.75 10.90 -17.78
N LYS A 295 -69.47 11.54 -18.94
CA LYS A 295 -69.93 12.88 -19.40
C LYS A 295 -69.84 14.13 -18.50
N ASN A 296 -69.37 15.19 -19.18
CA ASN A 296 -69.70 16.63 -19.06
C ASN A 296 -69.04 17.36 -17.87
N ARG A 297 -68.67 18.64 -17.92
CA ARG A 297 -68.59 19.72 -18.93
C ARG A 297 -67.95 20.90 -18.19
N ALA A 298 -67.14 21.71 -18.90
CA ALA A 298 -67.00 23.19 -18.80
C ALA A 298 -66.65 23.81 -17.42
N ALA A 299 -66.06 25.00 -17.23
CA ALA A 299 -65.59 26.10 -18.05
C ALA A 299 -64.50 26.83 -17.21
N GLN A 300 -63.44 27.36 -17.84
CA GLN A 300 -63.12 28.79 -17.96
C GLN A 300 -62.75 29.57 -16.68
N ASN A 301 -61.61 30.26 -16.83
CA ASN A 301 -61.21 31.57 -16.29
C ASN A 301 -61.13 31.71 -14.76
N GLY A 302 -60.13 32.33 -14.15
CA GLY A 302 -59.03 33.16 -14.61
C GLY A 302 -58.58 34.01 -13.40
N ASP A 303 -57.55 34.81 -13.61
CA ASP A 303 -57.19 36.01 -12.84
C ASP A 303 -56.25 35.90 -11.62
N ASN A 304 -55.50 36.99 -11.49
CA ASN A 304 -54.20 37.29 -10.90
C ASN A 304 -54.16 37.35 -9.36
N GLY A 305 -52.93 37.36 -8.83
CA GLY A 305 -52.61 37.87 -7.50
C GLY A 305 -51.12 37.74 -7.15
N ASP A 306 -50.42 38.87 -7.18
CA ASP A 306 -49.07 39.11 -6.63
C ASP A 306 -48.93 38.65 -5.17
N THR A 307 -47.74 38.19 -4.78
CA THR A 307 -46.93 38.81 -3.70
C THR A 307 -45.53 38.18 -3.65
N GLU A 308 -44.55 39.06 -3.56
CA GLU A 308 -43.17 38.82 -3.10
C GLU A 308 -43.20 38.26 -1.66
N ASP A 309 -42.27 37.36 -1.34
CA ASP A 309 -41.77 37.17 0.03
C ASP A 309 -40.32 36.65 -0.06
N ASP A 310 -39.41 37.52 0.36
CA ASP A 310 -38.06 37.23 0.83
C ASP A 310 -38.12 36.31 2.06
N ASP A 311 -37.16 35.41 2.24
CA ASP A 311 -36.74 34.99 3.58
C ASP A 311 -35.25 34.60 3.55
N ASP A 312 -34.49 35.44 4.26
CA ASP A 312 -33.10 35.29 4.70
C ASP A 312 -32.93 34.07 5.60
N ASP A 313 -31.94 33.21 5.30
CA ASP A 313 -31.37 32.28 6.30
C ASP A 313 -30.13 32.93 6.92
N ASN A 314 -30.35 33.48 8.12
CA ASN A 314 -29.37 34.04 9.03
C ASN A 314 -28.83 32.93 9.94
N ASP A 315 -27.58 32.50 9.76
CA ASP A 315 -26.86 31.66 10.72
C ASP A 315 -25.68 32.47 11.30
N GLU A 316 -25.95 33.13 12.42
CA GLU A 316 -24.95 33.73 13.31
C GLU A 316 -24.45 32.65 14.30
N ASP A 317 -23.20 32.23 14.18
CA ASP A 317 -22.46 31.57 15.26
C ASP A 317 -21.37 32.53 15.76
N GLU A 318 -21.67 33.26 16.84
CA GLU A 318 -20.71 34.01 17.66
C GLU A 318 -20.12 33.08 18.73
N ASP A 319 -18.82 32.78 18.66
CA ASP A 319 -18.06 32.24 19.80
C ASP A 319 -17.06 33.31 20.29
N GLU A 320 -17.43 33.99 21.37
CA GLU A 320 -16.57 34.89 22.15
C GLU A 320 -15.44 34.12 22.84
N LEU A 321 -14.20 34.60 22.66
CA LEU A 321 -13.03 34.19 23.41
C LEU A 321 -12.80 35.18 24.57
N GLU A 322 -12.93 34.72 25.81
CA GLU A 322 -12.44 35.46 26.98
C GLU A 322 -11.16 34.81 27.54
N ASP A 323 -10.13 35.66 27.68
CA ASP A 323 -8.85 35.38 28.29
C ASP A 323 -8.94 35.38 29.82
N GLU A 324 -8.32 34.41 30.49
CA GLU A 324 -7.87 34.60 31.88
C GLU A 324 -6.44 34.07 32.09
N GLU A 325 -5.53 34.99 32.40
CA GLU A 325 -4.24 34.72 33.05
C GLU A 325 -4.43 34.60 34.58
N GLY A 326 -3.72 33.66 35.22
CA GLY A 326 -3.37 33.83 36.64
C GLY A 326 -3.12 32.58 37.50
N ALA A 327 -1.85 32.41 37.87
CA ALA A 327 -1.38 32.09 39.23
C ALA A 327 -1.21 30.63 39.75
N ILE A 328 0.08 30.32 40.01
CA ILE A 328 0.66 29.81 41.28
C ILE A 328 0.85 28.30 41.52
N ILE A 329 2.13 28.01 41.79
CA ILE A 329 2.81 26.81 42.30
C ILE A 329 2.17 26.26 43.60
N THR A 330 1.95 24.94 43.69
CA THR A 330 2.28 24.18 44.91
C THR A 330 2.68 22.72 44.63
N ARG A 331 3.76 22.30 45.29
CA ARG A 331 4.31 20.94 45.35
C ARG A 331 3.41 20.03 46.19
N ARG A 332 3.33 18.74 45.84
CA ARG A 332 3.09 17.68 46.83
C ARG A 332 3.79 16.37 46.47
N ASN A 333 4.64 15.94 47.39
CA ASN A 333 5.27 14.62 47.46
C ASN A 333 4.22 13.51 47.67
N GLY A 334 4.44 12.36 47.05
CA GLY A 334 3.75 11.10 47.35
C GLY A 334 4.69 9.92 47.11
N SER A 335 5.33 9.46 48.17
CA SER A 335 6.19 8.28 48.22
C SER A 335 5.38 6.98 48.21
N GLY A 336 5.83 5.98 47.45
CA GLY A 336 5.33 4.60 47.55
C GLY A 336 6.34 3.61 46.98
N ARG A 337 7.13 2.97 47.85
CA ARG A 337 7.98 1.81 47.55
C ARG A 337 7.12 0.55 47.47
N GLY A 338 7.34 -0.30 46.48
CA GLY A 338 6.72 -1.63 46.39
C GLY A 338 7.53 -2.58 45.50
N SER A 339 8.28 -3.46 46.17
CA SER A 339 8.84 -4.77 45.77
C SER A 339 9.00 -5.11 44.28
N GLY A 340 10.23 -5.45 43.91
CA GLY A 340 10.55 -6.15 42.68
C GLY A 340 9.94 -7.56 42.61
N PHE A 341 9.37 -7.84 41.45
CA PHE A 341 9.13 -9.17 40.92
C PHE A 341 9.47 -9.09 39.43
N ILE A 342 10.56 -9.73 39.03
CA ILE A 342 10.98 -9.78 37.61
C ILE A 342 10.22 -10.93 36.98
N GLU A 343 9.06 -10.62 36.40
CA GLU A 343 8.42 -11.51 35.43
C GLU A 343 8.92 -11.16 34.03
N ARG A 344 9.52 -12.15 33.38
CA ARG A 344 9.80 -12.13 31.94
C ARG A 344 8.44 -12.10 31.22
N ALA A 345 8.00 -10.93 30.80
CA ALA A 345 6.83 -10.76 29.94
C ALA A 345 7.28 -10.61 28.48
N GLY A 346 6.78 -11.48 27.60
CA GLY A 346 6.74 -11.24 26.16
C GLY A 346 5.79 -10.07 25.84
N PRO A 347 5.75 -9.60 24.57
CA PRO A 347 5.06 -8.37 24.22
C PRO A 347 3.54 -8.63 24.05
N SER A 348 2.83 -8.77 25.16
CA SER A 348 1.37 -8.96 25.16
C SER A 348 0.63 -8.10 26.21
N ASP A 349 1.16 -6.94 26.59
CA ASP A 349 0.41 -5.98 27.40
C ASP A 349 0.71 -4.53 26.97
N TRP A 350 0.06 -4.10 25.89
CA TRP A 350 0.07 -2.70 25.43
C TRP A 350 -1.01 -1.92 26.17
N ARG A 351 -0.66 -1.21 27.25
CA ARG A 351 -1.55 -0.18 27.82
C ARG A 351 -1.20 1.18 27.23
N VAL A 352 -2.11 1.71 26.42
CA VAL A 352 -1.97 3.02 25.77
C VAL A 352 -2.58 4.08 26.68
N ASP A 353 -1.78 5.04 27.14
CA ASP A 353 -2.27 6.22 27.83
C ASP A 353 -2.86 7.21 26.81
N SER A 354 -4.18 7.34 26.82
CA SER A 354 -4.98 8.20 25.95
C SER A 354 -4.85 9.71 26.24
N SER A 355 -4.00 10.12 27.19
CA SER A 355 -3.87 11.53 27.61
C SER A 355 -2.85 12.37 26.82
N SER A 356 -2.17 11.81 25.83
CA SER A 356 -1.15 12.51 25.04
C SER A 356 -1.76 13.45 23.99
N ARG A 357 -1.83 14.76 24.27
CA ARG A 357 -2.23 15.79 23.29
C ARG A 357 -1.33 15.76 22.03
N PRO A 358 -1.88 15.87 20.81
CA PRO A 358 -1.08 15.86 19.58
C PRO A 358 -0.33 17.19 19.45
N ARG A 359 1.02 17.15 19.51
CA ARG A 359 1.87 18.35 19.47
C ARG A 359 2.42 18.71 18.07
N ARG A 360 1.94 18.09 16.98
CA ARG A 360 2.43 18.40 15.63
C ARG A 360 1.31 18.47 14.61
N SER A 361 1.28 19.56 13.85
CA SER A 361 0.39 19.75 12.70
C SER A 361 0.70 18.73 11.60
N GLN A 362 -0.32 18.39 10.81
CA GLN A 362 -0.23 17.51 9.63
C GLN A 362 0.88 17.95 8.64
N THR A 363 1.22 19.25 8.65
CA THR A 363 2.27 19.89 7.84
C THR A 363 3.72 19.64 8.30
N GLN A 364 3.94 18.94 9.43
CA GLN A 364 5.29 18.63 9.95
C GLN A 364 5.77 17.19 9.73
N ARG A 365 5.03 16.37 8.98
CA ARG A 365 5.42 14.99 8.67
C ARG A 365 6.58 14.99 7.66
N ARG A 366 7.78 14.56 8.10
CA ARG A 366 9.05 14.78 7.36
C ARG A 366 9.35 13.82 6.22
N SER A 367 8.85 12.57 6.27
CA SER A 367 9.15 11.58 5.23
C SER A 367 8.07 11.50 4.16
N TYR A 368 8.49 11.34 2.91
CA TYR A 368 7.65 11.16 1.73
C TYR A 368 8.34 10.18 0.77
N VAL A 369 7.59 9.24 0.22
CA VAL A 369 8.02 8.29 -0.81
C VAL A 369 7.31 8.69 -2.10
N PRO A 370 7.91 9.58 -2.93
CA PRO A 370 7.30 10.04 -4.17
C PRO A 370 6.83 8.89 -5.06
N GLU A 371 7.63 7.84 -5.13
CA GLU A 371 7.48 6.73 -6.07
C GLU A 371 6.34 5.76 -5.70
N THR A 372 5.65 5.95 -4.57
CA THR A 372 4.45 5.19 -4.19
C THR A 372 3.16 5.97 -4.42
N GLN A 373 3.25 7.21 -4.91
CA GLN A 373 2.12 7.84 -5.60
C GLN A 373 2.03 7.21 -6.99
N PHE A 374 0.82 6.97 -7.48
CA PHE A 374 0.64 6.44 -8.82
C PHE A 374 1.36 7.33 -9.82
N ASP A 375 2.32 6.75 -10.53
CA ASP A 375 2.65 7.22 -11.86
C ASP A 375 1.53 6.66 -12.74
N ASP A 376 0.72 7.53 -13.36
CA ASP A 376 -0.29 7.12 -14.35
C ASP A 376 0.35 6.46 -15.58
N ASP A 377 1.69 6.47 -15.68
CA ASP A 377 2.51 6.09 -16.83
C ASP A 377 2.62 4.58 -17.14
N ASP A 378 1.99 3.66 -16.38
CA ASP A 378 1.92 2.24 -16.75
C ASP A 378 0.75 1.98 -17.75
N ASP A 379 0.62 2.81 -18.79
CA ASP A 379 -0.47 2.77 -19.79
C ASP A 379 -0.18 1.90 -21.03
N ASP A 380 0.94 1.17 -21.10
CA ASP A 380 1.40 0.62 -22.40
C ASP A 380 1.50 -0.92 -22.54
N GLU A 381 1.00 -1.77 -21.64
CA GLU A 381 1.25 -3.23 -21.79
C GLU A 381 0.07 -4.22 -21.64
N ASP A 382 -1.15 -3.80 -21.31
CA ASP A 382 -2.25 -4.76 -21.06
C ASP A 382 -3.31 -4.89 -22.20
N ASP A 383 -3.12 -4.27 -23.37
CA ASP A 383 -4.15 -4.23 -24.44
C ASP A 383 -3.88 -5.06 -25.71
N ASP A 384 -2.81 -5.87 -25.77
CA ASP A 384 -2.44 -6.58 -27.01
C ASP A 384 -2.98 -8.02 -27.16
N ASP A 385 -3.65 -8.60 -26.17
CA ASP A 385 -4.08 -10.03 -26.23
C ASP A 385 -5.56 -10.26 -26.65
N ALA A 386 -6.27 -9.22 -27.11
CA ALA A 386 -7.70 -9.32 -27.46
C ALA A 386 -8.05 -9.08 -28.94
N ARG A 387 -7.09 -9.14 -29.87
CA ARG A 387 -7.38 -9.04 -31.31
C ARG A 387 -6.57 -10.03 -32.15
N GLN A 388 -7.07 -11.25 -32.28
CA GLN A 388 -6.91 -12.07 -33.50
C GLN A 388 -7.81 -13.31 -33.45
N GLU A 389 -9.11 -13.09 -33.54
CA GLU A 389 -10.05 -14.08 -34.08
C GLU A 389 -11.03 -13.34 -35.00
N GLU A 390 -10.57 -12.98 -36.21
CA GLU A 390 -11.48 -12.80 -37.35
C GLU A 390 -10.84 -13.42 -38.60
N GLU A 391 -11.62 -14.34 -39.14
CA GLU A 391 -11.51 -15.19 -40.32
C GLU A 391 -10.99 -14.49 -41.60
N GLU A 392 -10.03 -15.12 -42.29
CA GLU A 392 -10.00 -15.10 -43.76
C GLU A 392 -9.66 -16.52 -44.28
N GLU A 393 -10.67 -17.16 -44.87
CA GLU A 393 -10.52 -18.37 -45.70
C GLU A 393 -9.76 -18.01 -47.00
N GLU A 394 -8.52 -18.45 -47.15
CA GLU A 394 -7.85 -18.47 -48.46
C GLU A 394 -7.98 -19.86 -49.14
N GLU A 395 -8.72 -19.90 -50.25
CA GLU A 395 -8.78 -21.03 -51.20
C GLU A 395 -7.40 -21.31 -51.85
N PRO A 396 -7.10 -22.57 -52.23
CA PRO A 396 -5.80 -22.93 -52.82
C PRO A 396 -5.72 -22.59 -54.33
N PRO A 397 -4.51 -22.31 -54.87
CA PRO A 397 -4.37 -21.77 -56.22
C PRO A 397 -4.57 -22.84 -57.32
N LYS A 398 -5.38 -22.48 -58.32
CA LYS A 398 -5.64 -23.28 -59.53
C LYS A 398 -4.42 -23.31 -60.46
N SER A 399 -3.97 -24.53 -60.77
CA SER A 399 -2.94 -24.79 -61.78
C SER A 399 -3.34 -24.30 -63.19
N ARG A 400 -2.54 -23.42 -63.79
CA ARG A 400 -2.69 -23.03 -65.20
C ARG A 400 -1.79 -23.89 -66.10
N ARG A 401 -2.44 -24.82 -66.82
CA ARG A 401 -1.87 -25.57 -67.94
C ARG A 401 -1.42 -24.63 -69.06
N ARG A 402 -0.16 -24.77 -69.49
CA ARG A 402 0.41 -24.21 -70.73
C ARG A 402 -0.23 -24.89 -71.94
N SER A 403 -0.95 -24.14 -72.77
CA SER A 403 -1.30 -24.54 -74.14
C SER A 403 -0.30 -23.91 -75.13
N ARG A 404 0.57 -24.74 -75.71
CA ARG A 404 1.34 -24.42 -76.92
C ARG A 404 0.41 -24.60 -78.13
N ARG A 405 0.22 -23.55 -78.93
CA ARG A 405 -0.24 -23.67 -80.33
C ARG A 405 0.96 -23.40 -81.25
N TYR A 406 1.08 -24.21 -82.30
CA TYR A 406 2.00 -24.07 -83.43
C TYR A 406 1.36 -23.22 -84.55
N ALA A 407 2.23 -22.85 -85.52
CA ALA A 407 2.05 -22.11 -86.79
C ALA A 407 2.48 -20.63 -86.69
N GLU A 408 3.43 -20.11 -87.45
CA GLU A 408 3.98 -20.50 -88.77
C GLU A 408 5.50 -20.73 -88.78
#